data_AF-A0AAV6G278-F1
#
_entry.id   AF-A0AAV6G278-F1
#
_cell.length_a   1.000
_cell.length_b   1.000
_cell.length_c   1.000
_cell.angle_alpha   90.00
_cell.angle_beta   90.00
_cell.angle_gamma   90.00
#
_symmetry.space_group_name_H-M   'P 1'
#
loop_
_entity.id
_entity.type
_entity.pdbx_description
1 polymer ?
#
loop_
_entity_poly.entity_id
_entity_poly.type
_entity_poly.pdbx_seq_one_letter_code
_entity_poly.pdbx_strand_id
1 'polypeptide(L)'
;MTLGFLIWSLIVSLGTTDTETSVDLQPDMPNVCVDRELSMLGLRQPCVQAFTRMVRVWKQGCSGKSWCAGYERRTGYYTAYRQVYSMDLHSVYRCCPGWMRRGQEKGCPHRVCLPDTCFNGGRCAESGDQVCQCSEGFQGSRCQYVAVVALFEFVC
;
A
#
# COMPACT_ATOMS: atom_id res chain seq x y z
N MET A 1 -47.20 -27.53 14.41
CA MET A 1 -46.58 -26.33 15.02
C MET A 1 -45.28 -26.63 15.78
N THR A 2 -44.59 -27.75 15.54
CA THR A 2 -43.37 -28.14 16.29
C THR A 2 -42.12 -28.24 15.40
N LEU A 3 -42.28 -28.58 14.12
CA LEU A 3 -41.19 -28.61 13.13
C LEU A 3 -40.63 -27.21 12.80
N GLY A 4 -41.47 -26.17 12.80
CA GLY A 4 -41.03 -24.79 12.53
C GLY A 4 -40.11 -24.20 13.61
N PHE A 5 -40.30 -24.58 14.87
CA PHE A 5 -39.45 -24.14 15.98
C PHE A 5 -38.08 -24.82 15.98
N LEU A 6 -38.00 -26.09 15.57
CA LEU A 6 -36.73 -26.82 15.45
C LEU A 6 -35.88 -26.30 14.29
N ILE A 7 -36.51 -25.87 13.20
CA ILE A 7 -35.79 -25.25 12.07
C ILE A 7 -35.27 -23.85 12.46
N TRP A 8 -36.05 -23.07 13.22
CA TRP A 8 -35.59 -21.77 13.74
C TRP A 8 -34.40 -21.93 14.70
N SER A 9 -34.43 -22.91 15.61
CA SER A 9 -33.32 -23.14 16.54
C SER A 9 -32.05 -23.69 15.87
N LEU A 10 -32.17 -24.46 14.77
CA LEU A 10 -31.05 -24.84 13.91
C LEU A 10 -30.43 -23.63 13.18
N ILE A 11 -31.24 -22.68 12.70
CA ILE A 11 -30.73 -21.46 12.05
C ILE A 11 -30.00 -20.56 13.05
N VAL A 12 -30.47 -20.45 14.30
CA VAL A 12 -29.82 -19.66 15.36
C VAL A 12 -28.50 -20.30 15.82
N SER A 13 -28.36 -21.62 15.75
CA SER A 13 -27.12 -22.34 16.12
C SER A 13 -26.07 -22.42 15.01
N LEU A 14 -26.45 -22.20 13.73
CA LEU A 14 -25.50 -21.99 12.63
C LEU A 14 -25.16 -20.51 12.36
N GLY A 15 -25.72 -19.59 13.14
CA GLY A 15 -25.69 -18.14 12.89
C GLY A 15 -24.63 -17.34 13.65
N THR A 16 -23.70 -17.96 14.38
CA THR A 16 -22.52 -17.26 14.91
C THR A 16 -21.28 -17.75 14.18
N THR A 17 -21.19 -17.46 12.88
CA THR A 17 -19.85 -17.19 12.36
C THR A 17 -19.42 -15.91 13.03
N ASP A 18 -18.67 -16.05 14.13
CA ASP A 18 -17.76 -15.01 14.59
C ASP A 18 -16.85 -14.73 13.40
N THR A 19 -17.31 -13.80 12.58
CA THR A 19 -16.49 -13.12 11.61
C THR A 19 -15.54 -12.36 12.52
N GLU A 20 -14.33 -12.90 12.73
CA GLU A 20 -13.20 -12.15 13.25
C GLU A 20 -13.07 -10.92 12.35
N THR A 21 -13.77 -9.87 12.74
CA THR A 21 -13.65 -8.56 12.14
C THR A 21 -12.27 -8.10 12.59
N SER A 22 -11.27 -8.38 11.75
CA SER A 22 -9.95 -7.79 11.93
C SER A 22 -10.17 -6.28 11.92
N VAL A 23 -10.18 -5.66 13.10
CA VAL A 23 -10.44 -4.23 13.24
C VAL A 23 -9.35 -3.50 12.46
N ASP A 24 -9.75 -2.78 11.43
CA ASP A 24 -8.82 -2.01 10.61
C ASP A 24 -8.29 -0.82 11.44
N LEU A 25 -6.99 -0.53 11.35
CA LEU A 25 -6.37 0.52 12.17
C LEU A 25 -6.89 1.89 11.70
N GLN A 26 -7.33 2.72 12.65
CA GLN A 26 -7.78 4.09 12.37
C GLN A 26 -6.76 5.12 12.88
N PRO A 27 -6.68 6.31 12.25
CA PRO A 27 -5.71 7.34 12.62
C PRO A 27 -5.88 7.90 14.04
N ASP A 28 -7.09 7.84 14.61
CA ASP A 28 -7.40 8.39 15.94
C ASP A 28 -7.14 7.36 17.07
N MET A 29 -6.53 6.22 16.74
CA MET A 29 -6.18 5.18 17.70
C MET A 29 -4.78 5.41 18.29
N PRO A 30 -4.52 4.99 19.54
CA PRO A 30 -3.21 5.17 20.18
C PRO A 30 -2.11 4.42 19.42
N ASN A 31 -0.98 5.11 19.22
CA ASN A 31 0.23 4.60 18.56
C ASN A 31 0.02 4.02 17.15
N VAL A 32 -0.93 4.59 16.41
CA VAL A 32 -1.13 4.33 14.98
C VAL A 32 -0.51 5.47 14.18
N CYS A 33 0.42 5.12 13.30
CA CYS A 33 1.13 6.04 12.43
C CYS A 33 0.63 5.90 10.98
N VAL A 34 0.67 7.01 10.25
CA VAL A 34 0.33 7.04 8.82
C VAL A 34 1.59 6.83 8.01
N ASP A 35 1.66 5.71 7.30
CA ASP A 35 2.73 5.42 6.36
C ASP A 35 2.24 5.62 4.92
N ARG A 36 3.17 5.93 4.02
CA ARG A 36 2.89 6.11 2.59
C ARG A 36 3.44 4.91 1.83
N GLU A 37 2.55 4.16 1.19
CA GLU A 37 2.89 3.00 0.39
C GLU A 37 2.72 3.33 -1.10
N LEU A 38 3.64 2.84 -1.93
CA LEU A 38 3.56 3.00 -3.39
C LEU A 38 2.96 1.75 -4.03
N SER A 39 1.88 1.93 -4.79
CA SER A 39 1.27 0.92 -5.65
C SER A 39 1.58 1.22 -7.12
N MET A 40 1.92 0.19 -7.89
CA MET A 40 2.03 0.30 -9.35
C MET A 40 0.67 -0.01 -9.99
N LEU A 41 0.01 0.99 -10.56
CA LEU A 41 -1.26 0.83 -11.25
C LEU A 41 -1.03 0.62 -12.75
N GLY A 42 -1.51 -0.50 -13.29
CA GLY A 42 -1.52 -0.77 -14.71
C GLY A 42 -2.64 0.00 -15.41
N LEU A 43 -2.29 1.02 -16.19
CA LEU A 43 -3.19 1.80 -17.02
C LEU A 43 -3.09 1.40 -18.48
N ARG A 44 -4.22 1.40 -19.18
CA ARG A 44 -4.30 1.12 -20.61
C ARG A 44 -4.31 2.43 -21.38
N GLN A 45 -3.20 2.77 -22.02
CA GLN A 45 -3.07 3.99 -22.81
C GLN A 45 -3.31 3.71 -24.30
N PRO A 46 -4.24 4.43 -24.97
CA PRO A 46 -4.41 4.31 -26.41
C PRO A 46 -3.22 4.94 -27.14
N CYS A 47 -2.73 4.24 -28.18
CA CYS A 47 -1.72 4.74 -29.10
C CYS A 47 -2.23 4.62 -30.53
N VAL A 48 -2.25 5.73 -31.26
CA VAL A 48 -2.66 5.75 -32.67
C VAL A 48 -1.49 5.33 -33.52
N GLN A 49 -1.70 4.32 -34.36
CA GLN A 49 -0.72 3.82 -35.30
C GLN A 49 -1.22 4.03 -36.73
N ALA A 50 -0.35 4.56 -37.58
CA ALA A 50 -0.63 4.76 -38.99
C ALA A 50 -0.04 3.60 -39.80
N PHE A 51 -0.81 3.11 -40.77
CA PHE A 51 -0.29 2.19 -41.78
C PHE A 51 -0.61 2.74 -43.16
N THR A 52 0.32 2.54 -44.08
CA THR A 52 0.19 3.04 -45.43
C THR A 52 0.21 1.86 -46.39
N ARG A 53 -0.80 1.79 -47.27
CA ARG A 53 -0.87 0.77 -48.32
C ARG A 53 -1.10 1.40 -49.69
N MET A 54 -0.53 0.79 -50.71
CA MET A 54 -0.87 1.13 -52.10
C MET A 54 -2.22 0.48 -52.43
N VAL A 55 -3.16 1.29 -52.87
CA VAL A 55 -4.46 0.80 -53.35
C VAL A 55 -4.55 1.00 -54.86
N ARG A 56 -5.23 0.07 -55.53
CA ARG A 56 -5.53 0.19 -56.95
C ARG A 56 -6.62 1.23 -57.15
N VAL A 57 -6.35 2.22 -57.98
CA VAL A 57 -7.28 3.27 -58.39
C VAL A 57 -7.40 3.29 -59.91
N TRP A 58 -8.50 3.81 -60.44
CA TRP A 58 -8.67 4.00 -61.87
C TRP A 58 -8.33 5.44 -62.24
N LYS A 59 -7.32 5.61 -63.10
CA LYS A 59 -6.87 6.91 -63.61
C LYS A 59 -7.37 7.13 -65.04
N GLN A 60 -7.66 8.39 -65.37
CA GLN A 60 -8.08 8.83 -66.70
C GLN A 60 -6.89 9.39 -67.49
N GLY A 61 -7.04 9.51 -68.82
CA GLY A 61 -6.04 10.16 -69.68
C GLY A 61 -4.79 9.32 -69.95
N CYS A 62 -4.93 8.00 -69.97
CA CYS A 62 -3.82 7.08 -70.22
C CYS A 62 -3.58 6.93 -71.73
N SER A 63 -2.33 6.72 -72.14
CA SER A 63 -1.97 6.53 -73.55
C SER A 63 -2.64 5.29 -74.14
N GLY A 64 -3.57 5.51 -75.07
CA GLY A 64 -4.28 4.44 -75.80
C GLY A 64 -5.49 3.82 -75.09
N LYS A 65 -5.85 4.25 -73.87
CA LYS A 65 -7.05 3.78 -73.13
C LYS A 65 -7.67 4.91 -72.29
N SER A 66 -9.01 4.98 -72.26
CA SER A 66 -9.73 6.01 -71.48
C SER A 66 -9.54 5.86 -69.97
N TRP A 67 -9.32 4.63 -69.48
CA TRP A 67 -9.04 4.31 -68.09
C TRP A 67 -7.90 3.31 -67.96
N CYS A 68 -7.02 3.52 -66.98
CA CYS A 68 -5.97 2.56 -66.61
C CYS A 68 -5.84 2.41 -65.10
N ALA A 69 -5.36 1.25 -64.67
CA ALA A 69 -5.08 1.00 -63.26
C ALA A 69 -3.83 1.79 -62.84
N GLY A 70 -3.99 2.69 -61.88
CA GLY A 70 -2.91 3.34 -61.15
C GLY A 70 -2.84 2.82 -59.72
N TYR A 71 -1.74 3.08 -59.04
CA TYR A 71 -1.59 2.80 -57.62
C TYR A 71 -1.41 4.10 -56.87
N GLU A 72 -2.24 4.32 -55.86
CA GLU A 72 -2.16 5.49 -54.99
C GLU A 72 -1.93 5.06 -53.56
N ARG A 73 -1.16 5.87 -52.84
CA ARG A 73 -0.84 5.64 -51.44
C ARG A 73 -2.04 6.08 -50.59
N ARG A 74 -2.63 5.15 -49.82
CA ARG A 74 -3.64 5.47 -48.80
C ARG A 74 -3.12 5.12 -47.41
N THR A 75 -3.29 6.06 -46.49
CA THR A 75 -2.95 5.89 -45.07
C THR A 75 -4.21 5.62 -44.27
N GLY A 76 -4.21 4.54 -43.50
CA GLY A 76 -5.22 4.23 -42.50
C GLY A 76 -4.65 4.43 -41.10
N TYR A 77 -5.52 4.76 -40.15
CA TYR A 77 -5.18 4.90 -38.75
C TYR A 77 -5.93 3.84 -37.95
N TYR A 78 -5.28 3.25 -36.96
CA TYR A 78 -5.93 2.39 -35.98
C TYR A 78 -5.43 2.72 -34.58
N THR A 79 -6.27 2.46 -33.58
CA THR A 79 -5.91 2.65 -32.18
C THR A 79 -5.46 1.31 -31.61
N ALA A 80 -4.18 1.20 -31.31
CA ALA A 80 -3.65 0.15 -30.45
C ALA A 80 -3.70 0.61 -28.99
N TYR A 81 -3.48 -0.31 -28.07
CA TYR A 81 -3.43 0.01 -26.65
C TYR A 81 -2.16 -0.59 -26.05
N ARG A 82 -1.47 0.23 -25.26
CA ARG A 82 -0.28 -0.17 -24.53
C ARG A 82 -0.58 -0.16 -23.03
N GLN A 83 -0.04 -1.15 -22.33
CA GLN A 83 -0.03 -1.14 -20.88
C GLN A 83 1.10 -0.25 -20.38
N VAL A 84 0.75 0.72 -19.54
CA VAL A 84 1.64 1.69 -18.93
C VAL A 84 1.44 1.62 -17.43
N TYR A 85 2.52 1.68 -16.67
CA TYR A 85 2.45 1.66 -15.22
C TYR A 85 2.52 3.09 -14.69
N SER A 86 1.57 3.45 -13.84
CA SER A 86 1.58 4.69 -13.06
C SER A 86 1.87 4.37 -11.60
N MET A 87 2.59 5.25 -10.93
CA MET A 87 2.76 5.16 -9.49
C MET A 87 1.57 5.82 -8.81
N ASP A 88 0.91 5.11 -7.92
CA ASP A 88 -0.11 5.61 -7.02
C ASP A 88 0.42 5.53 -5.59
N LEU A 89 0.05 6.51 -4.78
CA LEU A 89 0.61 6.66 -3.46
C LEU A 89 -0.54 6.83 -2.47
N HIS A 90 -0.79 5.76 -1.71
CA HIS A 90 -1.88 5.69 -0.76
C HIS A 90 -1.35 5.62 0.68
N SER A 91 -2.12 6.19 1.59
CA SER A 91 -1.83 6.16 3.02
C SER A 91 -2.31 4.85 3.62
N VAL A 92 -1.42 4.16 4.33
CA VAL A 92 -1.73 2.96 5.11
C VAL A 92 -1.49 3.24 6.60
N TYR A 93 -2.35 2.72 7.45
CA TYR A 93 -2.24 2.88 8.90
C TYR A 93 -1.52 1.67 9.49
N ARG A 94 -0.43 1.91 10.23
CA ARG A 94 0.40 0.86 10.84
C ARG A 94 0.72 1.23 12.28
N CYS A 95 1.11 0.26 13.10
CA CYS A 95 1.63 0.57 14.43
C CYS A 95 2.92 1.38 14.32
N CYS A 96 3.04 2.43 15.12
CA CYS A 96 4.25 3.23 15.19
C CYS A 96 5.46 2.36 15.59
N PRO A 97 6.70 2.72 15.17
CA PRO A 97 7.89 1.95 15.49
C PRO A 97 8.02 1.68 17.00
N GLY A 98 8.17 0.40 17.37
CA GLY A 98 8.27 -0.03 18.78
C GLY A 98 6.93 -0.32 19.46
N TRP A 99 5.81 -0.22 18.74
CA TRP A 99 4.48 -0.58 19.22
C TRP A 99 3.90 -1.73 18.41
N MET A 100 3.01 -2.51 19.03
CA MET A 100 2.31 -3.63 18.42
C MET A 100 0.87 -3.72 18.92
N ARG A 101 0.03 -4.34 18.08
CA ARG A 101 -1.30 -4.77 18.47
C ARG A 101 -1.22 -6.19 19.05
N ARG A 102 -1.93 -6.43 20.15
CA ARG A 102 -2.12 -7.77 20.73
C ARG A 102 -3.62 -8.11 20.66
N GLY A 103 -3.96 -9.25 20.08
CA GLY A 103 -5.35 -9.68 19.91
C GLY A 103 -6.21 -8.69 19.11
N GLN A 104 -7.43 -8.45 19.57
CA GLN A 104 -8.44 -7.58 18.93
C GLN A 104 -8.55 -6.20 19.62
N GLU A 105 -7.50 -5.73 20.27
CA GLU A 105 -7.48 -4.42 20.92
C GLU A 105 -7.47 -3.26 19.91
N LYS A 106 -8.01 -2.10 20.31
CA LYS A 106 -8.00 -0.89 19.48
C LYS A 106 -6.61 -0.27 19.44
N GLY A 107 -6.11 0.00 18.24
CA GLY A 107 -4.79 0.61 18.05
C GLY A 107 -3.63 -0.31 18.41
N CYS A 108 -2.52 0.31 18.85
CA CYS A 108 -1.29 -0.39 19.20
C CYS A 108 -0.85 -0.03 20.63
N PRO A 109 -1.58 -0.47 21.67
CA PRO A 109 -1.29 -0.09 23.05
C PRO A 109 -0.08 -0.83 23.64
N HIS A 110 0.41 -1.90 23.01
CA HIS A 110 1.51 -2.70 23.55
C HIS A 110 2.84 -2.31 22.95
N ARG A 111 3.89 -2.27 23.76
CA ARG A 111 5.26 -2.05 23.28
C ARG A 111 5.90 -3.35 22.79
N VAL A 112 6.72 -3.26 21.76
CA VAL A 112 7.56 -4.36 21.27
C VAL A 112 8.80 -4.43 22.16
N CYS A 113 8.69 -5.11 23.29
CA CYS A 113 9.80 -5.31 24.22
C CYS A 113 10.33 -6.74 24.12
N LEU A 114 11.25 -6.94 23.18
CA LEU A 114 12.10 -8.12 23.12
C LEU A 114 13.37 -7.86 23.94
N PRO A 115 14.10 -8.92 24.36
CA PRO A 115 15.35 -8.79 25.11
C PRO A 115 16.36 -7.82 24.49
N ASP A 116 16.37 -7.70 23.16
CA ASP A 116 17.29 -6.82 22.42
C ASP A 116 16.68 -5.47 22.02
N THR A 117 15.46 -5.13 22.45
CA THR A 117 14.83 -3.85 22.09
C THR A 117 15.56 -2.67 22.73
N CYS A 118 15.92 -2.75 24.01
CA CYS A 118 16.59 -1.66 24.74
C CYS A 118 18.06 -2.01 24.97
N PHE A 119 18.97 -1.14 24.51
CA PHE A 119 20.41 -1.35 24.63
C PHE A 119 20.98 -0.75 25.92
N ASN A 120 22.24 -1.08 26.23
CA ASN A 120 23.03 -0.45 27.29
C ASN A 120 22.38 -0.49 28.69
N GLY A 121 21.74 -1.61 29.02
CA GLY A 121 21.06 -1.77 30.31
C GLY A 121 19.72 -1.03 30.42
N GLY A 122 19.23 -0.44 29.32
CA GLY A 122 17.90 0.16 29.27
C GLY A 122 16.79 -0.85 29.58
N ARG A 123 15.76 -0.40 30.30
CA ARG A 123 14.58 -1.22 30.64
C ARG A 123 13.40 -0.83 29.77
N CYS A 124 12.54 -1.78 29.44
CA CYS A 124 11.27 -1.46 28.78
C CYS A 124 10.43 -0.59 29.72
N ALA A 125 9.93 0.55 29.23
CA ALA A 125 9.16 1.46 30.06
C ALA A 125 7.74 0.92 30.32
N GLU A 126 7.33 0.85 31.58
CA GLU A 126 6.00 0.36 31.98
C GLU A 126 4.87 1.39 31.73
N SER A 127 5.22 2.69 31.63
CA SER A 127 4.26 3.78 31.41
C SER A 127 4.86 4.94 30.60
N GLY A 128 4.02 5.81 30.03
CA GLY A 128 4.41 6.96 29.20
C GLY A 128 4.48 6.66 27.69
N ASP A 129 5.06 7.57 26.91
CA ASP A 129 5.13 7.41 25.44
C ASP A 129 6.44 6.76 24.95
N GLN A 130 7.47 6.72 25.81
CA GLN A 130 8.82 6.28 25.45
C GLN A 130 8.98 4.75 25.54
N VAL A 131 9.53 4.10 24.51
CA VAL A 131 9.63 2.61 24.47
C VAL A 131 10.61 2.06 25.52
N CYS A 132 11.75 2.73 25.70
CA CYS A 132 12.81 2.33 26.63
C CYS A 132 13.11 3.43 27.65
N GLN A 133 13.35 3.04 28.90
CA GLN A 133 13.91 3.86 29.96
C GLN A 133 15.43 3.64 30.01
N CYS A 134 16.19 4.67 29.66
CA CYS A 134 17.65 4.57 29.56
C CYS A 134 18.34 4.77 30.91
N SER A 135 19.42 4.01 31.11
CA SER A 135 20.36 4.22 32.21
C SER A 135 21.15 5.51 32.00
N GLU A 136 21.76 6.00 33.08
CA GLU A 136 22.55 7.22 33.08
C GLU A 136 23.66 7.17 32.02
N GLY A 137 23.84 8.27 31.27
CA GLY A 137 24.82 8.33 30.18
C GLY A 137 24.37 7.71 28.85
N PHE A 138 23.10 7.31 28.69
CA PHE A 138 22.56 6.80 27.41
C PHE A 138 21.26 7.49 27.00
N GLN A 139 21.03 7.64 25.69
CA GLN A 139 19.86 8.29 25.09
C GLN A 139 19.44 7.64 23.76
N GLY A 140 18.27 8.05 23.25
CA GLY A 140 17.65 7.53 22.02
C GLY A 140 16.47 6.60 22.31
N SER A 141 15.64 6.34 21.30
CA SER A 141 14.42 5.52 21.44
C SER A 141 14.66 4.09 21.95
N ARG A 142 15.87 3.58 21.78
CA ARG A 142 16.33 2.26 22.22
C ARG A 142 17.58 2.33 23.11
N CYS A 143 17.90 3.51 23.66
CA CYS A 143 19.13 3.73 24.45
C CYS A 143 20.42 3.41 23.69
N GLN A 144 20.42 3.62 22.38
CA GLN A 144 21.50 3.21 21.49
C GLN A 144 22.69 4.20 21.45
N TYR A 145 22.50 5.43 21.95
CA TYR A 145 23.53 6.47 21.91
C TYR A 145 24.04 6.78 23.30
N VAL A 146 25.35 7.04 23.43
CA VAL A 146 25.92 7.58 24.67
C VAL A 146 25.48 9.04 24.79
N ALA A 147 24.78 9.38 25.86
CA ALA A 147 24.48 10.75 26.22
C ALA A 147 25.78 11.38 26.75
N VAL A 148 26.37 12.30 26.00
CA VAL A 148 27.66 12.94 26.31
C VAL A 148 27.57 13.92 27.50
N VAL A 149 26.50 13.84 28.30
CA VAL A 149 26.17 14.81 29.35
C VAL A 149 27.11 14.68 30.57
N ALA A 150 27.82 13.56 30.72
CA ALA A 150 28.66 13.32 31.90
C ALA A 150 30.11 13.84 31.81
N LEU A 151 30.52 14.60 30.78
CA LEU A 151 31.87 15.20 30.75
C LEU A 151 31.91 16.66 31.20
N PHE A 152 30.77 17.35 31.34
CA PHE A 152 30.73 18.75 31.79
C PHE A 152 30.28 18.93 33.25
N GLU A 153 29.70 17.92 33.91
CA GLU A 153 29.28 18.05 35.34
C GLU A 153 30.33 17.59 36.36
N PHE A 154 31.48 17.04 35.94
CA PHE A 154 32.60 16.72 36.84
C PHE A 154 33.75 17.74 36.77
N VAL A 155 33.56 18.88 36.10
CA VAL A 155 34.49 20.02 36.18
C VAL A 155 33.82 21.16 36.94
N CYS A 156 33.80 21.02 38.26
CA CYS A 156 33.94 22.14 39.19
C CYS A 156 35.28 21.96 39.90
#